data_AF-A0A538S417-F1
#
_entry.id   AF-A0A538S417-F1
#
_cell.length_a   1.000
_cell.length_b   1.000
_cell.length_c   1.000
_cell.angle_alpha   90.00
_cell.angle_beta   90.00
_cell.angle_gamma   90.00
#
_symmetry.space_group_name_H-M   'P 1'
#
loop_
_entity.id
_entity.type
_entity.pdbx_description
1 polymer ?
#
loop_
_entity_poly.entity_id
_entity_poly.type
_entity_poly.pdbx_seq_one_letter_code
_entity_poly.pdbx_strand_id
1 'polypeptide(L)'
;MSLTAETMVLTPEKEPSTPTEPAADRRADVEAKQARIAALLQEVACDGLVILEPENFAWLTSGGAARGVLDPAELPGLSFTADQRWVIT
;
A
#
# COMPACT_ATOMS: atom_id res chain seq x y z
N MET A 1 -46.02 2.46 -49.44
CA MET A 1 -45.94 1.72 -48.17
C MET A 1 -44.50 1.29 -47.98
N SER A 2 -43.65 2.13 -47.38
CA SER A 2 -42.26 1.77 -47.04
C SER A 2 -41.95 2.26 -45.63
N LEU A 3 -41.41 1.34 -44.84
CA LEU A 3 -41.26 1.39 -43.39
C LEU A 3 -40.17 2.37 -42.95
N THR A 4 -40.48 3.15 -41.91
CA THR A 4 -39.56 3.97 -41.12
C THR A 4 -38.55 3.09 -40.40
N ALA A 5 -37.25 3.34 -40.60
CA ALA A 5 -36.20 2.71 -39.80
C ALA A 5 -36.03 3.50 -38.50
N GLU A 6 -36.51 2.95 -37.38
CA GLU A 6 -36.18 3.43 -36.05
C GLU A 6 -34.72 3.13 -35.72
N THR A 7 -33.94 4.18 -35.50
CA THR A 7 -32.59 4.08 -34.94
C THR A 7 -32.69 3.68 -33.47
N MET A 8 -32.44 2.41 -33.15
CA MET A 8 -32.20 1.97 -31.78
C MET A 8 -30.83 2.49 -31.32
N VAL A 9 -30.84 3.46 -30.41
CA VAL A 9 -29.64 3.88 -29.68
C VAL A 9 -29.35 2.83 -28.61
N LEU A 10 -28.37 1.97 -28.85
CA LEU A 10 -27.79 1.11 -27.83
C LEU A 10 -27.07 2.00 -26.81
N THR A 11 -27.58 2.03 -25.57
CA THR A 11 -26.85 2.60 -24.44
C THR A 11 -25.62 1.73 -24.21
N PRO A 12 -24.39 2.27 -24.22
CA PRO A 12 -23.22 1.46 -23.89
C PRO A 12 -23.36 0.97 -22.45
N GLU A 13 -23.41 -0.35 -22.33
CA GLU A 13 -23.34 -1.10 -21.09
C GLU A 13 -22.15 -0.59 -20.26
N LYS A 14 -22.40 -0.34 -18.97
CA LYS A 14 -21.43 0.08 -17.97
C LYS A 14 -20.12 -0.67 -18.14
N GLU A 15 -19.09 0.04 -18.64
CA GLU A 15 -17.75 -0.53 -18.81
C GLU A 15 -17.24 -1.09 -17.47
N PRO A 16 -16.57 -2.25 -17.50
CA PRO A 16 -15.96 -2.83 -16.31
C PRO A 16 -14.94 -1.83 -15.75
N SER A 17 -15.02 -1.62 -14.44
CA SER A 17 -14.12 -0.80 -13.65
C SER A 17 -12.68 -0.98 -14.11
N THR A 18 -12.07 0.13 -14.54
CA THR A 18 -10.66 0.26 -14.87
C THR A 18 -9.81 -0.45 -13.82
N PRO A 19 -8.73 -1.18 -14.19
CA PRO A 19 -7.85 -1.79 -13.20
C PRO A 19 -7.32 -0.69 -12.29
N THR A 20 -7.70 -0.72 -11.01
CA THR A 20 -7.11 0.15 -9.98
C THR A 20 -5.59 0.00 -10.07
N GLU A 21 -4.89 1.12 -10.14
CA GLU A 21 -3.45 1.09 -10.36
C GLU A 21 -2.72 0.40 -9.19
N PRO A 22 -1.76 -0.51 -9.45
CA PRO A 22 -1.03 -1.26 -8.42
C PRO A 22 -0.34 -0.38 -7.35
N ALA A 23 -0.12 0.91 -7.65
CA ALA A 23 0.43 1.87 -6.69
C ALA A 23 -0.59 2.28 -5.61
N ALA A 24 -1.87 2.43 -5.96
CA ALA A 24 -2.94 2.74 -5.02
C ALA A 24 -3.14 1.59 -4.03
N ASP A 25 -3.08 0.35 -4.52
CA ASP A 25 -3.21 -0.84 -3.68
C ASP A 25 -2.07 -0.98 -2.67
N ARG A 26 -0.82 -0.72 -3.10
CA ARG A 26 0.33 -0.70 -2.18
C ARG A 26 0.19 0.37 -1.11
N ARG A 27 -0.25 1.58 -1.48
CA ARG A 27 -0.41 2.66 -0.50
C ARG A 27 -1.45 2.30 0.56
N ALA A 28 -2.59 1.76 0.14
CA ALA A 28 -3.65 1.33 1.05
C ALA A 28 -3.20 0.21 1.99
N ASP A 29 -2.45 -0.78 1.49
CA ASP A 29 -1.88 -1.85 2.31
C ASP A 29 -0.90 -1.33 3.37
N VAL A 30 -0.01 -0.42 2.97
CA VAL A 30 0.94 0.24 3.87
C VAL A 30 0.22 1.07 4.96
N GLU A 31 -0.87 1.75 4.63
CA GLU A 31 -1.67 2.53 5.60
C GLU A 31 -2.44 1.62 6.56
N ALA A 32 -3.03 0.52 6.07
CA ALA A 32 -3.69 -0.46 6.91
C ALA A 32 -2.71 -1.10 7.92
N LYS A 33 -1.46 -1.35 7.50
CA LYS A 33 -0.40 -1.85 8.38
C LYS A 33 0.02 -0.82 9.43
N GLN A 34 0.12 0.46 9.06
CA GLN A 34 0.38 1.54 10.03
C GLN A 34 -0.68 1.58 11.13
N ALA A 35 -1.97 1.52 10.76
CA ALA A 35 -3.06 1.55 11.73
C ALA A 35 -2.99 0.36 12.72
N ARG A 36 -2.62 -0.83 12.22
CA ARG A 36 -2.42 -2.01 13.08
C ARG A 36 -1.24 -1.85 14.04
N ILE A 37 -0.13 -1.27 13.57
CA ILE A 37 1.02 -1.00 14.44
C ILE A 37 0.66 0.03 15.51
N ALA A 38 -0.06 1.10 15.16
CA ALA A 38 -0.50 2.09 16.13
C ALA A 38 -1.39 1.46 17.23
N ALA A 39 -2.33 0.58 16.84
CA ALA A 39 -3.15 -0.16 17.80
C ALA A 39 -2.31 -1.09 18.69
N LEU A 40 -1.34 -1.79 18.11
CA LEU A 40 -0.42 -2.65 18.85
C LEU A 40 0.40 -1.86 19.86
N LEU A 41 0.97 -0.71 19.47
CA LEU A 41 1.75 0.16 20.36
C LEU A 41 0.93 0.61 21.57
N GLN A 42 -0.34 0.94 21.36
CA GLN A 42 -1.28 1.25 22.44
C GLN A 42 -1.53 0.04 23.35
N GLU A 43 -1.78 -1.13 22.76
CA GLU A 43 -2.03 -2.38 23.51
C GLU A 43 -0.86 -2.76 24.42
N VAL A 44 0.38 -2.61 23.93
CA VAL A 44 1.59 -2.95 24.69
C VAL A 44 2.17 -1.78 25.50
N ALA A 45 1.47 -0.64 25.55
CA ALA A 45 1.90 0.59 26.22
C ALA A 45 3.35 1.03 25.86
N CYS A 46 3.68 1.00 24.57
CA CYS A 46 4.96 1.43 24.03
C CYS A 46 4.79 2.63 23.08
N ASP A 47 5.76 3.54 23.08
CA ASP A 47 5.71 4.74 22.22
C ASP A 47 6.16 4.49 20.78
N GLY A 48 6.87 3.39 20.53
CA GLY A 48 7.40 3.08 19.22
C GLY A 48 7.93 1.65 19.06
N LEU A 49 8.23 1.30 17.82
CA LEU A 49 8.69 -0.02 17.40
C LEU A 49 9.79 0.11 16.35
N VAL A 50 10.85 -0.68 16.51
CA VAL A 50 11.94 -0.79 15.52
C VAL A 50 11.93 -2.19 14.92
N ILE A 51 11.98 -2.25 13.60
CA ILE A 51 12.00 -3.47 12.80
C ILE A 51 13.33 -3.55 12.07
N LEU A 52 14.06 -4.64 12.26
CA LEU A 52 15.38 -4.87 11.65
C LEU A 52 15.40 -6.07 10.69
N GLU A 53 14.43 -6.97 10.82
CA GLU A 53 14.34 -8.17 9.97
C GLU A 53 13.92 -7.80 8.54
N PRO A 54 14.68 -8.21 7.50
CA PRO A 54 14.42 -7.85 6.11
C PRO A 54 13.04 -8.29 5.60
N GLU A 55 12.55 -9.44 6.04
CA GLU A 55 11.25 -9.96 5.66
C GLU A 55 10.13 -9.08 6.20
N ASN A 56 10.29 -8.59 7.44
CA ASN A 56 9.34 -7.68 8.06
C ASN A 56 9.41 -6.30 7.39
N PHE A 57 10.60 -5.83 7.03
CA PHE A 57 10.76 -4.61 6.22
C PHE A 57 9.99 -4.71 4.91
N ALA A 58 10.24 -5.78 4.14
CA ALA A 58 9.61 -5.99 2.84
C ALA A 58 8.08 -6.10 2.98
N TRP A 59 7.60 -6.85 3.98
CA TRP A 59 6.16 -6.97 4.23
C TRP A 59 5.53 -5.63 4.62
N LEU A 60 6.13 -4.87 5.56
CA LEU A 60 5.58 -3.61 6.07
C LEU A 60 5.59 -2.48 5.04
N THR A 61 6.38 -2.61 3.98
CA THR A 61 6.50 -1.62 2.89
C THR A 61 5.83 -2.07 1.59
N SER A 62 5.06 -3.17 1.63
CA SER A 62 4.40 -3.77 0.45
C SER A 62 5.38 -4.10 -0.69
N GLY A 63 6.49 -4.74 -0.33
CA GLY A 63 7.57 -5.12 -1.25
C GLY A 63 8.58 -3.99 -1.52
N GLY A 64 8.65 -2.99 -0.64
CA GLY A 64 9.67 -1.95 -0.72
C GLY A 64 11.07 -2.53 -0.52
N ALA A 65 12.03 -1.98 -1.26
CA ALA A 65 13.45 -2.23 -1.07
C ALA A 65 14.13 -0.90 -0.75
N ALA A 66 14.99 -0.87 0.26
CA ALA A 66 15.81 0.31 0.52
C ALA A 66 16.80 0.49 -0.62
N ARG A 67 16.63 1.56 -1.39
CA ARG A 67 17.57 1.96 -2.43
C ARG A 67 18.62 2.88 -1.80
N GLY A 68 19.88 2.70 -2.17
CA GLY A 68 20.97 3.55 -1.69
C GLY A 68 21.70 3.05 -0.45
N VAL A 69 21.44 1.81 0.00
CA VAL A 69 22.30 1.13 0.97
C VAL A 69 23.60 0.74 0.24
N LEU A 70 24.72 1.33 0.66
CA LEU A 70 26.03 1.19 -0.01
C LEU A 70 26.81 0.00 0.53
N ASP A 71 26.65 -0.33 1.80
CA ASP A 71 27.23 -1.51 2.40
C ASP A 71 26.27 -2.70 2.24
N PRO A 72 26.65 -3.77 1.52
CA PRO A 72 25.83 -4.97 1.42
C PRO A 72 25.60 -5.71 2.75
N ALA A 73 26.34 -5.38 3.81
CA ALA A 73 26.11 -5.86 5.17
C ALA A 73 25.11 -5.00 5.98
N GLU A 74 24.81 -3.78 5.53
CA GLU A 74 23.77 -2.94 6.14
C GLU A 74 22.38 -3.42 5.66
N LEU A 75 21.49 -3.68 6.62
CA LEU A 75 20.11 -4.06 6.34
C LEU A 75 19.20 -2.91 6.76
N PRO A 76 18.26 -2.48 5.90
CA PRO A 76 17.40 -1.36 6.21
C PRO A 76 16.42 -1.74 7.33
N GLY A 77 16.27 -0.82 8.29
CA GLY A 77 15.27 -0.92 9.33
C GLY A 77 14.07 -0.01 9.09
N LEU A 78 13.03 -0.22 9.88
CA LEU A 78 11.90 0.71 10.01
C LEU A 78 11.76 1.14 11.46
N SER A 79 11.54 2.43 11.66
CA SER A 79 11.10 3.01 12.92
C SER A 79 9.63 3.43 12.80
N PHE A 80 8.81 3.02 13.77
CA PHE A 80 7.40 3.34 13.86
C PHE A 80 7.10 4.08 15.16
N THR A 81 6.25 5.09 15.04
CA THR A 81 5.42 5.60 16.13
C THR A 81 3.95 5.42 15.75
N ALA A 82 3.01 5.83 16.60
CA ALA A 82 1.58 5.77 16.27
C ALA A 82 1.25 6.48 14.95
N ASP A 83 1.85 7.65 14.71
CA ASP A 83 1.49 8.52 13.58
C ASP A 83 2.51 8.50 12.44
N GLN A 84 3.73 8.03 12.70
CA GLN A 84 4.84 8.17 11.76
C GLN A 84 5.56 6.85 11.52
N ARG A 85 6.19 6.77 10.35
CA ARG A 85 7.04 5.68 9.90
C ARG A 85 8.24 6.26 9.17
N TRP A 86 9.43 5.80 9.53
CA TRP A 86 10.69 6.20 8.91
C TRP A 86 11.52 4.97 8.53
N VAL A 87 12.20 5.06 7.39
CA VAL A 87 13.28 4.12 7.06
C VAL A 87 14.54 4.58 7.78
N ILE A 88 15.27 3.63 8.37
CA ILE A 88 16.57 3.85 9.00
C ILE A 88 17.60 2.97 8.30
N THR A 89 18.79 3.52 8.06
CA THR A 89 19.92 2.89 7.39
C THR A 89 21.19 3.20 8.17
#